data_AF-A0A3F2RZ43-F1
#
_entry.id   AF-A0A3F2RZ43-F1
#
_cell.length_a   1.000
_cell.length_b   1.000
_cell.length_c   1.000
_cell.angle_alpha   90.00
_cell.angle_beta   90.00
_cell.angle_gamma   90.00
#
_symmetry.space_group_name_H-M   'P 1'
#
loop_
_entity.id
_entity.type
_entity.pdbx_description
1 polymer ?
#
loop_
_entity_poly.entity_id
_entity_poly.type
_entity_poly.pdbx_seq_one_letter_code
_entity_poly.pdbx_strand_id
1 'polypeptide(L)'
;MRVAPAPASLRASRRSRRRSSVTRAPSGLSLLLRQRMRAGSSDLMLTENHNAFDPSSTFIRVCLQLRLAAILFELVAIPFLAAFHPEAKRSHLIGAYVCELLFCADIYVQLNTGYFENGNVLRDARKARRKYLSSPAFLMDVLALMPLSLVLPATVTEGHSMALFELHKLLRMWRLPALTSNLDDLYARHFAALKLTKVLGFTLILSHFVACGRFSFGYDHPHPGEEPNHWLPHEPHGEHHTSRRQYLMSLFWAFGVLTGGFEGELPYTNAQFAFTIVVGLCGFSLFTSLYSACTRLS
;
A
#
# COMPACT_ATOMS: atom_id res chain seq x y z
N MET A 1 4.04 -71.21 -56.66
CA MET A 1 5.48 -71.01 -56.40
C MET A 1 5.68 -71.04 -54.89
N ARG A 2 6.20 -72.12 -54.29
CA ARG A 2 7.63 -72.34 -53.93
C ARG A 2 8.22 -71.06 -53.32
N VAL A 3 8.69 -71.00 -52.06
CA VAL A 3 9.89 -71.71 -51.53
C VAL A 3 9.93 -71.66 -49.98
N ALA A 4 10.17 -72.85 -49.40
CA ALA A 4 10.97 -73.25 -48.20
C ALA A 4 10.83 -72.61 -46.79
N PRO A 5 10.84 -73.44 -45.72
CA PRO A 5 11.22 -73.10 -44.34
C PRO A 5 12.62 -73.64 -43.93
N ALA A 6 13.04 -73.27 -42.69
CA ALA A 6 14.16 -73.78 -41.82
C ALA A 6 15.47 -72.93 -41.79
N PRO A 7 16.37 -73.05 -40.76
CA PRO A 7 16.41 -74.00 -39.64
C PRO A 7 16.77 -73.44 -38.23
N ALA A 8 16.92 -74.38 -37.28
CA ALA A 8 17.23 -74.25 -35.85
C ALA A 8 18.71 -73.97 -35.48
N SER A 9 18.97 -73.51 -34.25
CA SER A 9 20.11 -73.90 -33.37
C SER A 9 19.97 -73.21 -31.98
N LEU A 10 19.80 -73.97 -30.89
CA LEU A 10 20.81 -74.45 -29.91
C LEU A 10 21.32 -73.42 -28.87
N ARG A 11 20.86 -73.65 -27.62
CA ARG A 11 21.54 -73.50 -26.31
C ARG A 11 22.72 -72.52 -26.17
N ALA A 12 22.61 -71.62 -25.20
CA ALA A 12 23.72 -71.32 -24.29
C ALA A 12 23.23 -70.90 -22.88
N SER A 13 23.67 -71.69 -21.89
CA SER A 13 23.55 -71.47 -20.46
C SER A 13 24.37 -70.25 -20.02
N ARG A 14 23.81 -69.38 -19.15
CA ARG A 14 24.62 -68.49 -18.31
C ARG A 14 24.06 -68.40 -16.89
N ARG A 15 24.78 -69.09 -16.00
CA ARG A 15 24.72 -69.11 -14.53
C ARG A 15 24.33 -67.75 -13.91
N SER A 16 23.29 -67.73 -13.09
CA SER A 16 23.04 -66.65 -12.13
C SER A 16 23.97 -66.82 -10.93
N ARG A 17 24.86 -65.83 -10.72
CA ARG A 17 25.78 -65.78 -9.57
C ARG A 17 25.06 -65.01 -8.46
N ARG A 18 24.38 -65.73 -7.57
CA ARG A 18 23.72 -65.15 -6.38
C ARG A 18 24.80 -64.72 -5.37
N ARG A 19 25.19 -63.44 -5.38
CA ARG A 19 26.00 -62.82 -4.30
C ARG A 19 25.04 -62.50 -3.14
N SER A 20 25.12 -63.27 -2.06
CA SER A 20 24.51 -62.91 -0.78
C SER A 20 25.30 -61.76 -0.16
N SER A 21 24.77 -60.54 -0.27
CA SER A 21 25.20 -59.42 0.57
C SER A 21 24.64 -59.65 1.97
N VAL A 22 25.51 -60.00 2.92
CA VAL A 22 25.18 -60.02 4.36
C VAL A 22 24.98 -58.58 4.80
N THR A 23 23.72 -58.15 4.87
CA THR A 23 23.34 -56.90 5.54
C THR A 23 23.41 -57.13 7.05
N ARG A 24 24.48 -56.63 7.69
CA ARG A 24 24.56 -56.56 9.15
C ARG A 24 23.41 -55.68 9.66
N ALA A 25 22.52 -56.26 10.45
CA ALA A 25 21.46 -55.52 11.12
C ALA A 25 22.09 -54.46 12.04
N PRO A 26 21.57 -53.21 12.05
CA PRO A 26 22.06 -52.17 12.94
C PRO A 26 21.87 -52.60 14.40
N SER A 27 22.91 -52.46 15.21
CA SER A 27 22.90 -52.80 16.63
C SER A 27 21.80 -52.01 17.36
N GLY A 28 21.09 -52.64 18.31
CA GLY A 28 19.96 -52.03 19.02
C GLY A 28 20.29 -50.67 19.66
N LEU A 29 21.55 -50.45 20.05
CA LEU A 29 22.04 -49.17 20.56
C LEU A 29 21.99 -48.03 19.52
N SER A 30 22.28 -48.34 18.25
CA SER A 30 22.21 -47.36 17.14
C SER A 30 20.78 -47.00 16.78
N LEU A 31 19.85 -47.96 16.92
CA LEU A 31 18.41 -47.73 16.78
C LEU A 31 17.88 -46.87 17.92
N LEU A 32 18.30 -47.12 19.16
CA LEU A 32 17.92 -46.33 20.33
C LEU A 32 18.51 -44.91 20.29
N LEU A 33 19.77 -44.74 19.86
CA LEU A 33 20.35 -43.40 19.64
C LEU A 33 19.62 -42.66 18.53
N ARG A 34 19.25 -43.34 17.45
CA ARG A 34 18.49 -42.74 16.34
C ARG A 34 17.05 -42.42 16.75
N GLN A 35 16.42 -43.23 17.61
CA GLN A 35 15.11 -42.93 18.22
C GLN A 35 15.20 -41.78 19.23
N ARG A 36 16.24 -41.73 20.06
CA ARG A 36 16.45 -40.66 21.05
C ARG A 36 16.82 -39.32 20.40
N MET A 37 17.60 -39.34 19.31
CA MET A 37 17.84 -38.16 18.48
C MET A 37 16.59 -37.71 17.73
N ARG A 38 15.74 -38.63 17.27
CA ARG A 38 14.42 -38.28 16.69
C ARG A 38 13.49 -37.71 17.74
N ALA A 39 13.38 -38.31 18.92
CA ALA A 39 12.57 -37.80 20.03
C ALA A 39 13.06 -36.44 20.50
N GLY A 40 14.37 -36.26 20.68
CA GLY A 40 14.97 -34.96 21.01
C GLY A 40 14.81 -33.91 19.91
N SER A 41 14.82 -34.30 18.63
CA SER A 41 14.55 -33.39 17.51
C SER A 41 13.06 -33.04 17.40
N SER A 42 12.16 -33.95 17.75
CA SER A 42 10.71 -33.70 17.83
C SER A 42 10.40 -32.75 18.99
N ASP A 43 11.00 -32.97 20.17
CA ASP A 43 10.81 -32.09 21.33
C ASP A 43 11.46 -30.70 21.11
N LEU A 44 12.57 -30.61 20.37
CA LEU A 44 13.16 -29.34 19.95
C LEU A 44 12.34 -28.62 18.87
N MET A 45 11.54 -29.37 18.10
CA MET A 45 10.56 -28.82 17.14
C MET A 45 9.25 -28.42 17.81
N LEU A 46 8.92 -28.98 18.99
CA LEU A 46 7.70 -28.69 19.76
C LEU A 46 7.87 -27.58 20.80
N THR A 47 9.06 -27.01 20.98
CA THR A 47 9.17 -25.60 21.42
C THR A 47 8.88 -24.67 20.25
N GLU A 48 7.74 -24.87 19.59
CA GLU A 48 7.17 -23.90 18.68
C GLU A 48 6.72 -22.74 19.57
N ASN A 49 7.62 -21.76 19.79
CA ASN A 49 7.29 -20.56 20.54
C ASN A 49 6.10 -19.89 19.86
N HIS A 50 4.90 -20.10 20.38
CA HIS A 50 3.65 -19.42 20.02
C HIS A 50 3.69 -17.94 20.46
N ASN A 51 4.78 -17.24 20.17
CA ASN A 51 4.99 -15.84 20.56
C ASN A 51 4.54 -14.87 19.47
N ALA A 52 4.14 -15.37 18.29
CA ALA A 52 3.60 -14.54 17.22
C ALA A 52 2.07 -14.45 17.26
N PHE A 53 1.54 -13.25 16.98
CA PHE A 53 0.13 -13.01 16.78
C PHE A 53 -0.39 -13.82 15.60
N ASP A 54 -1.60 -14.36 15.77
CA ASP A 54 -2.28 -15.11 14.72
C ASP A 54 -2.73 -14.15 13.62
N PRO A 55 -2.29 -14.32 12.35
CA PRO A 55 -2.66 -13.45 11.25
C PRO A 55 -4.17 -13.46 10.95
N SER A 56 -4.90 -14.51 11.36
CA SER A 56 -6.35 -14.61 11.16
C SER A 56 -7.18 -13.88 12.22
N SER A 57 -6.54 -13.45 13.32
CA SER A 57 -7.17 -12.82 14.48
C SER A 57 -7.92 -11.54 14.12
N THR A 58 -9.03 -11.30 14.82
CA THR A 58 -9.80 -10.04 14.74
C THR A 58 -8.94 -8.83 15.09
N PHE A 59 -7.97 -8.99 16.00
CA PHE A 59 -7.01 -7.94 16.37
C PHE A 59 -6.23 -7.42 15.16
N ILE A 60 -5.67 -8.33 14.34
CA ILE A 60 -4.90 -7.96 13.15
C ILE A 60 -5.79 -7.27 12.10
N ARG A 61 -7.05 -7.68 11.98
CA ARG A 61 -8.04 -7.00 11.10
C ARG A 61 -8.32 -5.57 11.55
N VAL A 62 -8.46 -5.34 12.86
CA VAL A 62 -8.64 -3.99 13.42
C VAL A 62 -7.39 -3.14 13.18
N CYS A 63 -6.20 -3.68 13.41
CA CYS A 63 -4.94 -2.99 13.11
C CYS A 63 -4.83 -2.62 11.62
N LEU A 64 -5.23 -3.52 10.73
CA LEU A 64 -5.27 -3.29 9.28
C LEU A 64 -6.18 -2.10 8.92
N GLN A 65 -7.37 -2.05 9.51
CA GLN A 65 -8.32 -0.95 9.29
C GLN A 65 -7.82 0.37 9.87
N LEU A 66 -7.26 0.34 11.08
CA LEU A 66 -6.67 1.51 11.73
C LEU A 66 -5.50 2.06 10.90
N ARG A 67 -4.65 1.19 10.37
CA ARG A 67 -3.56 1.56 9.45
C ARG A 67 -4.09 2.22 8.19
N LEU A 68 -5.15 1.67 7.58
CA LEU A 68 -5.76 2.30 6.40
C LEU A 68 -6.31 3.69 6.73
N ALA A 69 -7.05 3.81 7.82
CA ALA A 69 -7.63 5.08 8.25
C ALA A 69 -6.55 6.14 8.52
N ALA A 70 -5.44 5.77 9.17
CA ALA A 70 -4.31 6.66 9.40
C ALA A 70 -3.66 7.14 8.09
N ILE A 71 -3.44 6.24 7.12
CA ILE A 71 -2.90 6.62 5.81
C ILE A 71 -3.85 7.57 5.08
N LEU A 72 -5.16 7.29 5.06
CA LEU A 72 -6.15 8.17 4.44
C LEU A 72 -6.21 9.55 5.11
N PHE A 73 -6.09 9.60 6.44
CA PHE A 73 -6.00 10.86 7.17
C PHE A 73 -4.79 11.68 6.74
N GLU A 74 -3.59 11.08 6.67
CA GLU A 74 -2.39 11.78 6.22
C GLU A 74 -2.49 12.26 4.76
N LEU A 75 -3.09 11.44 3.88
CA LEU A 75 -3.31 11.79 2.47
C LEU A 75 -4.21 13.02 2.29
N VAL A 76 -5.07 13.34 3.26
CA VAL A 76 -5.92 14.55 3.23
C VAL A 76 -5.30 15.68 4.04
N ALA A 77 -4.83 15.40 5.26
CA ALA A 77 -4.35 16.43 6.17
C ALA A 77 -3.08 17.11 5.68
N ILE A 78 -2.10 16.35 5.15
CA ILE A 78 -0.80 16.91 4.76
C ILE A 78 -0.92 17.83 3.55
N PRO A 79 -1.53 17.44 2.41
CA PRO A 79 -1.69 18.34 1.27
C PRO A 79 -2.57 19.54 1.59
N PHE A 80 -3.63 19.34 2.39
CA PHE A 80 -4.49 20.43 2.85
C PHE A 80 -3.69 21.50 3.62
N LEU A 81 -2.89 21.08 4.61
CA LEU A 81 -2.08 21.99 5.40
C LEU A 81 -1.00 22.66 4.54
N ALA A 82 -0.38 21.91 3.62
CA ALA A 82 0.64 22.42 2.72
C ALA A 82 0.10 23.50 1.77
N ALA A 83 -1.10 23.31 1.22
CA ALA A 83 -1.71 24.25 0.28
C ALA A 83 -2.42 25.41 0.99
N PHE A 84 -3.35 25.14 1.90
CA PHE A 84 -4.29 26.14 2.44
C PHE A 84 -3.84 26.79 3.76
N HIS A 85 -2.80 26.26 4.41
CA HIS A 85 -2.25 26.80 5.65
C HIS A 85 -0.72 26.89 5.58
N PRO A 86 -0.15 27.77 4.74
CA PRO A 86 1.29 27.90 4.61
C PRO A 86 1.97 28.32 5.92
N GLU A 87 1.29 29.11 6.76
CA GLU A 87 1.72 29.54 8.09
C GLU A 87 1.45 28.51 9.21
N ALA A 88 1.15 27.25 8.85
CA ALA A 88 0.85 26.20 9.82
C ALA A 88 2.04 25.98 10.77
N LYS A 89 1.81 26.34 12.05
CA LYS A 89 2.72 26.03 13.15
C LYS A 89 2.68 24.53 13.48
N ARG A 90 3.69 24.06 14.22
CA ARG A 90 3.79 22.66 14.73
C ARG A 90 2.51 22.17 15.42
N SER A 91 1.73 23.06 16.04
CA SER A 91 0.44 22.72 16.68
C SER A 91 -0.58 22.16 15.69
N HIS A 92 -0.54 22.54 14.42
CA HIS A 92 -1.45 22.01 13.40
C HIS A 92 -1.06 20.60 12.94
N LEU A 93 0.19 20.17 13.20
CA LEU A 93 0.71 18.85 12.84
C LEU A 93 0.56 17.80 13.96
N ILE A 94 -0.08 18.14 15.08
CA ILE A 94 -0.28 17.21 16.20
C ILE A 94 -0.95 15.92 15.72
N GLY A 95 -1.96 16.01 14.85
CA GLY A 95 -2.64 14.83 14.29
C GLY A 95 -1.69 13.94 13.48
N ALA A 96 -0.77 14.53 12.70
CA ALA A 96 0.24 13.78 11.95
C ALA A 96 1.23 13.08 12.88
N TYR A 97 1.67 13.73 13.96
CA TYR A 97 2.52 13.08 14.97
C TYR A 97 1.82 11.94 15.71
N VAL A 98 0.51 12.05 15.97
CA VAL A 98 -0.28 10.93 16.53
C VAL A 98 -0.32 9.77 15.53
N CYS A 99 -0.50 10.04 14.24
CA CYS A 99 -0.43 9.01 13.19
C CYS A 99 0.95 8.34 13.14
N GLU A 100 2.05 9.07 13.31
CA GLU A 100 3.40 8.48 13.41
C GLU A 100 3.51 7.48 14.56
N LEU A 101 2.97 7.80 15.75
CA LEU A 101 2.95 6.87 16.88
C LEU A 101 2.14 5.61 16.55
N LEU A 102 1.01 5.75 15.87
CA LEU A 102 0.21 4.62 15.40
C LEU A 102 0.97 3.77 14.38
N PHE A 103 1.72 4.37 13.46
CA PHE A 103 2.55 3.63 12.51
C PHE A 103 3.72 2.92 13.17
N CYS A 104 4.36 3.53 14.17
CA CYS A 104 5.38 2.87 14.98
C CYS A 104 4.82 1.63 15.70
N ALA A 105 3.64 1.76 16.33
CA ALA A 105 2.95 0.64 16.96
C ALA A 105 2.56 -0.44 15.93
N ASP A 106 2.14 -0.03 14.75
CA ASP A 106 1.77 -0.93 13.66
C ASP A 106 2.98 -1.75 13.13
N ILE A 107 4.15 -1.13 12.99
CA ILE A 107 5.40 -1.84 12.67
C ILE A 107 5.73 -2.88 13.74
N TYR A 108 5.56 -2.51 15.02
CA TYR A 108 5.74 -3.46 16.12
C TYR A 108 4.79 -4.65 16.02
N VAL A 109 3.52 -4.42 15.66
CA VAL A 109 2.57 -5.51 15.42
C VAL A 109 2.99 -6.35 14.22
N GLN A 110 3.41 -5.74 13.10
CA GLN A 110 3.89 -6.46 11.91
C GLN A 110 5.10 -7.34 12.21
N LEU A 111 6.05 -6.84 12.99
CA LEU A 111 7.24 -7.59 13.43
C LEU A 111 6.88 -8.85 14.24
N ASN A 112 5.77 -8.82 14.97
CA ASN A 112 5.33 -9.92 15.83
C ASN A 112 4.17 -10.73 15.23
N THR A 113 3.77 -10.50 13.98
CA THR A 113 2.68 -11.24 13.34
C THR A 113 3.24 -12.41 12.51
N GLY A 114 2.63 -13.58 12.62
CA GLY A 114 3.01 -14.76 11.83
C GLY A 114 2.68 -14.62 10.35
N TYR A 115 3.29 -15.45 9.50
CA TYR A 115 3.04 -15.46 8.06
C TYR A 115 2.69 -16.86 7.56
N PHE A 116 1.96 -16.93 6.45
CA PHE A 116 1.62 -18.18 5.79
C PHE A 116 2.78 -18.65 4.91
N GLU A 117 3.21 -19.90 5.07
CA GLU A 117 4.21 -20.55 4.22
C GLU A 117 3.72 -21.97 3.88
N ASN A 118 3.55 -22.26 2.59
CA ASN A 118 3.09 -23.57 2.09
C ASN A 118 1.76 -24.07 2.71
N GLY A 119 0.82 -23.17 2.97
CA GLY A 119 -0.49 -23.51 3.55
C GLY A 119 -0.49 -23.68 5.07
N ASN A 120 0.67 -23.61 5.74
CA ASN A 120 0.78 -23.65 7.18
C ASN A 120 1.11 -22.25 7.74
N VAL A 121 0.50 -21.90 8.89
CA VAL A 121 0.82 -20.68 9.62
C VAL A 121 2.11 -20.91 10.40
N LEU A 122 3.20 -20.26 10.00
CA LEU A 122 4.43 -20.27 10.78
C LEU A 122 4.37 -19.17 11.84
N ARG A 123 4.32 -19.57 13.12
CA ARG A 123 4.19 -18.66 14.28
C ARG A 123 5.52 -18.35 14.95
N ASP A 124 6.63 -18.51 14.24
CA ASP A 124 7.97 -18.17 14.75
C ASP A 124 8.28 -16.68 14.56
N ALA A 125 8.17 -15.93 15.66
CA ALA A 125 8.45 -14.50 15.69
C ALA A 125 9.88 -14.15 15.22
N ARG A 126 10.89 -15.03 15.39
CA ARG A 126 12.26 -14.74 14.92
C ARG A 126 12.34 -14.77 13.40
N LYS A 127 11.68 -15.74 12.76
CA LYS A 127 11.62 -15.86 11.29
C LYS A 127 10.79 -14.74 10.68
N ALA A 128 9.63 -14.44 11.27
CA ALA A 128 8.77 -13.32 10.83
C ALA A 128 9.53 -11.98 10.82
N ARG A 129 10.24 -11.65 11.92
CA ARG A 129 11.06 -10.44 12.00
C ARG A 129 12.14 -10.40 10.94
N ARG A 130 12.91 -11.48 10.76
CA ARG A 130 14.01 -11.50 9.77
C ARG A 130 13.48 -11.30 8.36
N LYS A 131 12.35 -11.90 8.01
CA LYS A 131 11.70 -11.74 6.71
C LYS A 131 11.21 -10.31 6.49
N TYR A 132 10.57 -9.71 7.49
CA TYR A 132 10.09 -8.33 7.40
C TYR A 132 11.23 -7.31 7.31
N LEU A 133 12.28 -7.45 8.14
CA LEU A 133 13.45 -6.56 8.11
C LEU A 133 14.23 -6.63 6.79
N SER A 134 14.19 -7.78 6.10
CA SER A 134 14.81 -7.95 4.79
C SER A 134 13.91 -7.49 3.63
N SER A 135 12.65 -7.14 3.91
CA SER A 135 11.68 -6.73 2.89
C SER A 135 11.86 -5.25 2.55
N PRO A 136 11.69 -4.84 1.27
CA PRO A 136 11.66 -3.42 0.90
C PRO A 136 10.56 -2.64 1.63
N ALA A 137 9.53 -3.33 2.14
CA ALA A 137 8.51 -2.76 3.00
C ALA A 137 9.09 -2.05 4.23
N PHE A 138 10.08 -2.65 4.89
CA PHE A 138 10.69 -2.06 6.09
C PHE A 138 11.43 -0.76 5.75
N LEU A 139 12.21 -0.73 4.66
CA LEU A 139 12.92 0.47 4.23
C LEU A 139 11.94 1.62 3.95
N MET A 140 10.86 1.35 3.21
CA MET A 140 9.84 2.35 2.92
C MET A 140 9.10 2.82 4.18
N ASP A 141 8.86 1.93 5.15
CA ASP A 141 8.25 2.30 6.44
C ASP A 141 9.12 3.23 7.26
N VAL A 142 10.43 2.97 7.30
CA VAL A 142 11.40 3.82 8.00
C VAL A 142 11.52 5.18 7.33
N LEU A 143 11.61 5.22 6.00
CA LEU A 143 11.68 6.47 5.25
C LEU A 143 10.43 7.34 5.46
N ALA A 144 9.25 6.72 5.47
CA ALA A 144 8.00 7.45 5.70
C ALA A 144 7.76 7.84 7.17
N LEU A 145 8.49 7.25 8.12
CA LEU A 145 8.42 7.58 9.55
C LEU A 145 9.32 8.75 9.95
N MET A 146 10.19 9.21 9.06
CA MET A 146 11.18 10.23 9.39
C MET A 146 10.48 11.59 9.57
N PRO A 147 10.50 12.22 10.77
CA PRO A 147 9.84 13.51 10.96
C PRO A 147 10.71 14.63 10.36
N LEU A 148 10.64 14.84 9.04
CA LEU A 148 11.48 15.81 8.33
C LEU A 148 11.32 17.23 8.89
N SER A 149 10.14 17.63 9.35
CA SER A 149 9.92 18.94 9.98
C SER A 149 10.71 19.14 11.29
N LEU A 150 11.11 18.07 11.97
CA LEU A 150 11.91 18.12 13.20
C LEU A 150 13.40 17.99 12.95
N VAL A 151 13.78 17.27 11.89
CA VAL A 151 15.19 16.99 11.56
C VAL A 151 15.82 18.12 10.74
N LEU A 152 15.04 18.81 9.91
CA LEU A 152 15.56 19.89 9.08
C LEU A 152 15.86 21.15 9.90
N PRO A 153 17.03 21.80 9.69
CA PRO A 153 17.39 23.03 10.39
C PRO A 153 16.39 24.16 10.15
N ALA A 154 16.25 25.05 11.14
CA ALA A 154 15.40 26.24 11.03
C ALA A 154 15.72 27.07 9.77
N THR A 155 17.00 27.16 9.40
CA THR A 155 17.48 27.88 8.20
C THR A 155 16.93 27.35 6.88
N VAL A 156 16.51 26.07 6.81
CA VAL A 156 15.91 25.46 5.60
C VAL A 156 14.38 25.59 5.61
N THR A 157 13.79 25.72 6.80
CA THR A 157 12.33 25.78 6.99
C THR A 157 11.80 27.22 7.04
N GLU A 158 12.68 28.21 7.16
CA GLU A 158 12.31 29.63 7.10
C GLU A 158 11.71 29.99 5.74
N GLY A 159 10.52 30.61 5.75
CA GLY A 159 9.81 31.09 4.56
C GLY A 159 9.00 30.04 3.78
N HIS A 160 8.98 28.78 4.21
CA HIS A 160 8.19 27.71 3.57
C HIS A 160 7.28 27.00 4.57
N SER A 161 6.12 26.52 4.09
CA SER A 161 5.21 25.74 4.93
C SER A 161 5.88 24.47 5.45
N MET A 162 5.83 24.25 6.76
CA MET A 162 6.35 23.03 7.39
C MET A 162 5.68 21.76 6.81
N ALA A 163 4.43 21.87 6.36
CA ALA A 163 3.69 20.75 5.78
C ALA A 163 4.24 20.29 4.42
N LEU A 164 4.97 21.15 3.67
CA LEU A 164 5.62 20.75 2.41
C LEU A 164 6.72 19.73 2.65
N PHE A 165 7.50 19.88 3.72
CA PHE A 165 8.54 18.93 4.09
C PHE A 165 7.97 17.58 4.53
N GLU A 166 6.71 17.55 4.95
CA GLU A 166 6.00 16.33 5.36
C GLU A 166 5.37 15.57 4.17
N LEU A 167 5.44 16.10 2.95
CA LEU A 167 4.91 15.41 1.75
C LEU A 167 5.60 14.07 1.47
N HIS A 168 6.82 13.86 1.95
CA HIS A 168 7.51 12.57 1.85
C HIS A 168 6.72 11.43 2.54
N LYS A 169 5.85 11.74 3.52
CA LYS A 169 4.94 10.76 4.15
C LYS A 169 3.96 10.14 3.17
N LEU A 170 3.67 10.81 2.05
CA LEU A 170 2.83 10.28 0.98
C LEU A 170 3.43 9.03 0.32
N LEU A 171 4.71 8.71 0.52
CA LEU A 171 5.32 7.43 0.12
C LEU A 171 4.53 6.21 0.64
N ARG A 172 3.81 6.36 1.76
CA ARG A 172 2.91 5.32 2.30
C ARG A 172 1.79 4.91 1.34
N MET A 173 1.46 5.73 0.34
CA MET A 173 0.47 5.41 -0.69
C MET A 173 0.79 4.10 -1.43
N TRP A 174 2.08 3.72 -1.52
CA TRP A 174 2.50 2.44 -2.10
C TRP A 174 1.85 1.22 -1.43
N ARG A 175 1.43 1.33 -0.16
CA ARG A 175 0.78 0.25 0.58
C ARG A 175 -0.71 0.13 0.30
N LEU A 176 -1.34 1.17 -0.24
CA LEU A 176 -2.79 1.20 -0.47
C LEU A 176 -3.29 0.06 -1.37
N PRO A 177 -2.62 -0.32 -2.48
CA PRO A 177 -3.04 -1.47 -3.30
C PRO A 177 -3.06 -2.78 -2.51
N ALA A 178 -2.01 -3.06 -1.75
CA ALA A 178 -1.95 -4.27 -0.92
C ALA A 178 -3.03 -4.25 0.17
N LEU A 179 -3.23 -3.10 0.83
CA LEU A 179 -4.19 -2.92 1.90
C LEU A 179 -5.64 -3.07 1.40
N THR A 180 -5.94 -2.49 0.24
CA THR A 180 -7.25 -2.60 -0.40
C THR A 180 -7.52 -4.01 -0.91
N SER A 181 -6.50 -4.76 -1.36
CA SER A 181 -6.64 -6.18 -1.70
C SER A 181 -6.99 -7.02 -0.47
N ASN A 182 -6.32 -6.80 0.66
CA ASN A 182 -6.67 -7.50 1.90
C ASN A 182 -8.13 -7.20 2.33
N LEU A 183 -8.62 -5.98 2.11
CA LEU A 183 -10.02 -5.67 2.37
C LEU A 183 -10.99 -6.39 1.42
N ASP A 184 -10.62 -6.60 0.16
CA ASP A 184 -11.46 -7.37 -0.76
C ASP A 184 -11.64 -8.81 -0.28
N ASP A 185 -10.55 -9.44 0.20
CA ASP A 185 -10.59 -10.79 0.74
C ASP A 185 -11.46 -10.86 2.01
N LEU A 186 -11.35 -9.85 2.89
CA LEU A 186 -12.12 -9.79 4.13
C LEU A 186 -13.62 -9.55 3.92
N TYR A 187 -13.97 -8.75 2.91
CA TYR A 187 -15.33 -8.34 2.62
C TYR A 187 -15.88 -8.92 1.32
N ALA A 188 -15.37 -10.07 0.88
CA ALA A 188 -15.71 -10.71 -0.39
C ALA A 188 -17.23 -10.86 -0.65
N ARG A 189 -18.04 -10.98 0.41
CA ARG A 189 -19.51 -11.03 0.32
C ARG A 189 -20.14 -9.76 -0.28
N HIS A 190 -19.49 -8.61 -0.13
CA HIS A 190 -19.95 -7.30 -0.59
C HIS A 190 -19.04 -6.73 -1.69
N PHE A 191 -18.46 -7.60 -2.52
CA PHE A 191 -17.48 -7.24 -3.55
C PHE A 191 -17.94 -6.07 -4.45
N ALA A 192 -19.22 -6.11 -4.85
CA ALA A 192 -19.86 -5.05 -5.63
C ALA A 192 -19.77 -3.66 -4.97
N ALA A 193 -20.24 -3.56 -3.73
CA ALA A 193 -20.26 -2.33 -2.97
C ALA A 193 -18.85 -1.84 -2.64
N LEU A 194 -17.91 -2.74 -2.33
CA LEU A 194 -16.51 -2.39 -2.12
C LEU A 194 -15.87 -1.78 -3.35
N LYS A 195 -16.10 -2.38 -4.52
CA LYS A 195 -15.54 -1.88 -5.77
C LYS A 195 -16.02 -0.46 -6.07
N LEU A 196 -17.31 -0.21 -5.91
CA LEU A 196 -17.87 1.14 -6.06
C LEU A 196 -17.29 2.10 -5.02
N THR A 197 -17.22 1.69 -3.76
CA THR A 197 -16.64 2.50 -2.67
C THR A 197 -15.18 2.86 -2.95
N LYS A 198 -14.40 1.94 -3.51
CA LYS A 198 -12.99 2.19 -3.90
C LYS A 198 -12.88 3.21 -5.01
N VAL A 199 -13.71 3.09 -6.06
CA VAL A 199 -13.73 4.07 -7.16
C VAL A 199 -14.11 5.45 -6.64
N LEU A 200 -15.20 5.55 -5.85
CA LEU A 200 -15.64 6.81 -5.26
C LEU A 200 -14.58 7.41 -4.32
N GLY A 201 -14.01 6.59 -3.43
CA GLY A 201 -12.96 7.02 -2.50
C GLY A 201 -11.72 7.51 -3.24
N PHE A 202 -11.29 6.82 -4.29
CA PHE A 202 -10.19 7.26 -5.14
C PHE A 202 -10.50 8.58 -5.86
N THR A 203 -11.72 8.75 -6.40
CA THR A 203 -12.16 10.02 -7.00
C THR A 203 -12.12 11.17 -6.01
N LEU A 204 -12.58 10.98 -4.76
CA LEU A 204 -12.57 12.02 -3.72
C LEU A 204 -11.15 12.39 -3.28
N ILE A 205 -10.27 11.41 -3.13
CA ILE A 205 -8.87 11.68 -2.81
C ILE A 205 -8.19 12.40 -3.97
N LEU A 206 -8.41 11.95 -5.21
CA LEU A 206 -7.82 12.59 -6.38
C LEU A 206 -8.32 14.03 -6.55
N SER A 207 -9.62 14.29 -6.36
CA SER A 207 -10.16 15.65 -6.40
C SER A 207 -9.56 16.54 -5.30
N HIS A 208 -9.31 15.99 -4.11
CA HIS A 208 -8.59 16.68 -3.05
C HIS A 208 -7.17 17.08 -3.47
N PHE A 209 -6.39 16.15 -4.05
CA PHE A 209 -5.03 16.44 -4.54
C PHE A 209 -5.03 17.47 -5.67
N VAL A 210 -5.98 17.37 -6.62
CA VAL A 210 -6.14 18.34 -7.71
C VAL A 210 -6.54 19.71 -7.16
N ALA A 211 -7.43 19.77 -6.16
CA ALA A 211 -7.83 21.02 -5.53
C ALA A 211 -6.66 21.71 -4.82
N CYS A 212 -5.86 20.95 -4.05
CA CYS A 212 -4.65 21.47 -3.40
C CYS A 212 -3.62 21.91 -4.46
N GLY A 213 -3.43 21.12 -5.52
CA GLY A 213 -2.52 21.44 -6.62
C GLY A 213 -2.90 22.71 -7.37
N ARG A 214 -4.18 22.88 -7.72
CA ARG A 214 -4.70 24.12 -8.35
C ARG A 214 -4.49 25.32 -7.44
N PHE A 215 -4.78 25.17 -6.15
CA PHE A 215 -4.60 26.25 -5.18
C PHE A 215 -3.13 26.67 -5.02
N SER A 216 -2.18 25.74 -5.15
CA SER A 216 -0.75 26.04 -5.13
C SER A 216 -0.26 26.92 -6.29
N PHE A 217 -1.05 27.11 -7.36
CA PHE A 217 -0.75 28.10 -8.41
C PHE A 217 -1.03 29.55 -7.98
N GLY A 218 -1.64 29.76 -6.82
CA GLY A 218 -1.94 31.07 -6.26
C GLY A 218 -3.39 31.52 -6.51
N TYR A 219 -3.61 32.83 -6.36
CA TYR A 219 -4.89 33.49 -6.59
C TYR A 219 -4.81 34.41 -7.78
N ASP A 220 -5.98 34.69 -8.34
CA ASP A 220 -6.12 35.80 -9.25
C ASP A 220 -5.98 37.12 -8.48
N HIS A 221 -4.91 37.85 -8.76
CA HIS A 221 -4.71 39.24 -8.31
C HIS A 221 -4.75 40.14 -9.54
N PRO A 222 -5.94 40.46 -10.07
CA PRO A 222 -6.04 41.31 -11.24
C PRO A 222 -5.47 42.70 -10.93
N HIS A 223 -4.39 43.07 -11.62
CA HIS A 223 -3.88 44.43 -11.57
C HIS A 223 -4.84 45.37 -12.32
N PRO A 224 -4.88 46.68 -11.99
CA PRO A 224 -5.74 47.64 -12.67
C PRO A 224 -5.44 47.66 -14.19
N GLY A 225 -6.37 47.17 -15.01
CA GLY A 225 -6.23 47.09 -16.46
C GLY A 225 -5.85 45.72 -17.04
N GLU A 226 -5.63 44.70 -16.20
CA GLU A 226 -5.45 43.31 -16.64
C GLU A 226 -6.78 42.53 -16.57
N GLU A 227 -6.99 41.65 -17.55
CA GLU A 227 -8.12 40.72 -17.57
C GLU A 227 -7.98 39.70 -16.42
N PRO A 228 -9.03 39.46 -15.60
CA PRO A 228 -8.98 38.49 -14.51
C PRO A 228 -8.64 37.07 -15.01
N ASN A 229 -7.73 36.38 -14.32
CA ASN A 229 -7.46 34.98 -14.57
C ASN A 229 -8.54 34.11 -13.91
N HIS A 230 -9.63 33.87 -14.65
CA HIS A 230 -10.75 33.07 -14.15
C HIS A 230 -10.41 31.59 -13.88
N TRP A 231 -9.26 31.11 -14.36
CA TRP A 231 -8.76 29.78 -14.00
C TRP A 231 -8.19 29.73 -12.59
N LEU A 232 -7.73 30.84 -12.02
CA LEU A 232 -7.29 30.85 -10.63
C LEU A 232 -8.48 31.01 -9.68
N PRO A 233 -8.42 30.43 -8.48
CA PRO A 233 -9.38 30.75 -7.43
C PRO A 233 -9.43 32.26 -7.21
N HIS A 234 -10.63 32.83 -7.20
CA HIS A 234 -10.79 34.25 -6.89
C HIS A 234 -10.48 34.49 -5.41
N GLU A 235 -9.77 35.58 -5.13
CA GLU A 235 -9.59 36.02 -3.76
C GLU A 235 -10.96 36.40 -3.17
N PRO A 236 -11.38 35.79 -2.04
CA PRO A 236 -12.68 36.11 -1.45
C PRO A 236 -12.70 37.57 -0.99
N HIS A 237 -13.54 38.38 -1.62
CA HIS A 237 -13.79 39.77 -1.20
C HIS A 237 -14.49 39.79 0.18
N GLY A 238 -13.88 40.47 1.17
CA GLY A 238 -14.45 40.76 2.49
C GLY A 238 -13.79 40.04 3.68
N GLU A 239 -14.20 40.39 4.92
CA GLU A 239 -13.64 39.90 6.20
C GLU A 239 -13.70 38.36 6.44
N HIS A 240 -14.26 37.59 5.51
CA HIS A 240 -14.39 36.13 5.62
C HIS A 240 -13.31 35.40 4.80
N HIS A 241 -12.04 35.68 5.07
CA HIS A 241 -10.88 34.89 4.61
C HIS A 241 -10.84 33.50 5.29
N THR A 242 -11.87 32.69 5.07
CA THR A 242 -11.95 31.36 5.68
C THR A 242 -11.33 30.32 4.75
N SER A 243 -10.21 29.70 5.14
CA SER A 243 -9.53 28.61 4.39
C SER A 243 -10.49 27.50 3.96
N ARG A 244 -11.54 27.25 4.75
CA ARG A 244 -12.62 26.30 4.42
C ARG A 244 -13.36 26.66 3.13
N ARG A 245 -13.70 27.93 2.92
CA ARG A 245 -14.44 28.36 1.73
C ARG A 245 -13.59 28.20 0.48
N GLN A 246 -12.34 28.64 0.55
CA GLN A 246 -11.37 28.49 -0.53
C GLN A 246 -11.14 27.01 -0.90
N TYR A 247 -10.99 26.16 0.13
CA TYR A 247 -10.90 24.72 -0.08
C TYR A 247 -12.12 24.15 -0.79
N LEU A 248 -13.33 24.49 -0.33
CA LEU A 248 -14.56 24.00 -0.96
C LEU A 248 -14.72 24.47 -2.40
N MET A 249 -14.31 25.71 -2.72
CA MET A 249 -14.34 26.23 -4.10
C MET A 249 -13.35 25.48 -4.99
N SER A 250 -12.11 25.31 -4.55
CA SER A 250 -11.10 24.53 -5.30
C SER A 250 -11.49 23.06 -5.44
N LEU A 251 -12.10 22.46 -4.41
CA LEU A 251 -12.59 21.08 -4.43
C LEU A 251 -13.77 20.90 -5.37
N PHE A 252 -14.72 21.84 -5.37
CA PHE A 252 -15.86 21.83 -6.29
C PHE A 252 -15.38 21.87 -7.74
N TRP A 253 -14.43 22.76 -8.06
CA TRP A 253 -13.82 22.80 -9.37
C TRP A 253 -13.14 21.47 -9.75
N ALA A 254 -12.27 20.97 -8.87
CA ALA A 254 -11.50 19.74 -9.13
C ALA A 254 -12.42 18.53 -9.33
N PHE A 255 -13.44 18.39 -8.49
CA PHE A 255 -14.43 17.32 -8.58
C PHE A 255 -15.27 17.46 -9.86
N GLY A 256 -15.71 18.67 -10.21
CA GLY A 256 -16.47 18.94 -11.44
C GLY A 256 -15.71 18.55 -12.70
N VAL A 257 -14.44 18.96 -12.82
CA VAL A 257 -13.59 18.62 -13.97
C VAL A 257 -13.28 17.12 -14.02
N LEU A 258 -12.93 16.50 -12.89
CA LEU A 258 -12.63 15.06 -12.85
C LEU A 258 -13.84 14.17 -13.19
N THR A 259 -15.04 14.61 -12.85
CA THR A 259 -16.28 13.87 -13.13
C THR A 259 -16.92 14.23 -14.47
N GLY A 260 -16.45 15.29 -15.14
CA GLY A 260 -17.07 15.83 -16.35
C GLY A 260 -18.39 16.56 -16.08
N GLY A 261 -18.69 16.90 -14.82
CA GLY A 261 -19.88 17.68 -14.45
C GLY A 261 -19.76 19.17 -14.75
N PHE A 262 -18.54 19.65 -15.02
CA PHE A 262 -18.25 21.04 -15.39
C PHE A 262 -17.05 21.07 -16.35
N GLU A 263 -17.09 21.98 -17.33
CA GLU A 263 -16.09 22.05 -18.41
C GLU A 263 -14.74 22.67 -17.98
N GLY A 264 -14.69 23.35 -16.83
CA GLY A 264 -13.49 24.05 -16.36
C GLY A 264 -13.29 25.39 -17.08
N GLU A 265 -12.61 26.34 -16.43
CA GLU A 265 -12.22 27.61 -17.09
C GLU A 265 -10.96 27.42 -17.94
N LEU A 266 -10.73 28.32 -18.91
CA LEU A 266 -9.60 28.22 -19.83
C LEU A 266 -8.27 28.56 -19.11
N PRO A 267 -7.24 27.69 -19.19
CA PRO A 267 -5.90 28.01 -18.68
C PRO A 267 -5.23 29.17 -19.44
N TYR A 268 -4.31 29.87 -18.79
CA TYR A 268 -3.59 31.01 -19.38
C TYR A 268 -2.10 30.69 -19.61
N THR A 269 -1.47 29.92 -18.72
CA THR A 269 -0.04 29.59 -18.80
C THR A 269 0.20 28.14 -19.23
N ASN A 270 1.34 27.86 -19.86
CA ASN A 270 1.72 26.50 -20.29
C ASN A 270 1.64 25.48 -19.14
N ALA A 271 1.98 25.88 -17.91
CA ALA A 271 1.89 25.03 -16.74
C ALA A 271 0.43 24.72 -16.34
N GLN A 272 -0.46 25.71 -16.41
CA GLN A 272 -1.89 25.52 -16.15
C GLN A 272 -2.54 24.64 -17.22
N PHE A 273 -2.15 24.79 -18.50
CA PHE A 273 -2.57 23.90 -19.58
C PHE A 273 -2.14 22.45 -19.32
N ALA A 274 -0.84 22.23 -19.05
CA ALA A 274 -0.32 20.90 -18.77
C ALA A 274 -1.03 20.25 -17.56
N PHE A 275 -1.23 21.01 -16.48
CA PHE A 275 -1.97 20.55 -15.30
C PHE A 275 -3.41 20.15 -15.66
N THR A 276 -4.15 21.01 -16.35
CA THR A 276 -5.56 20.76 -16.71
C THR A 276 -5.70 19.56 -17.67
N ILE A 277 -4.75 19.38 -18.61
CA ILE A 277 -4.71 18.19 -19.48
C ILE A 277 -4.53 16.91 -18.66
N VAL A 278 -3.61 16.90 -17.70
CA VAL A 278 -3.40 15.74 -16.80
C VAL A 278 -4.66 15.44 -15.99
N VAL A 279 -5.31 16.47 -15.44
CA VAL A 279 -6.59 16.31 -14.73
C VAL A 279 -7.67 15.71 -15.64
N GLY A 280 -7.77 16.18 -16.88
CA GLY A 280 -8.71 15.63 -17.87
C GLY A 280 -8.46 14.16 -18.20
N LEU A 281 -7.19 13.75 -18.40
CA LEU A 281 -6.80 12.36 -18.62
C LEU A 281 -7.13 11.46 -17.40
N CYS A 282 -6.91 11.98 -16.19
CA CYS A 282 -7.32 11.32 -14.97
C CYS A 282 -8.85 11.16 -14.89
N GLY A 283 -9.61 12.21 -15.21
CA GLY A 283 -11.07 12.17 -15.25
C GLY A 283 -11.62 11.15 -16.24
N PHE A 284 -11.07 11.11 -17.45
CA PHE A 284 -11.42 10.09 -18.45
C PHE A 284 -11.16 8.65 -17.95
N SER A 285 -10.03 8.45 -17.26
CA SER A 285 -9.69 7.15 -16.65
C SER A 285 -10.66 6.76 -15.52
N LEU A 286 -11.09 7.74 -14.72
CA LEU A 286 -12.10 7.54 -13.67
C LEU A 286 -13.46 7.17 -14.26
N PHE A 287 -13.93 7.89 -15.29
CA PHE A 287 -15.18 7.61 -15.96
C PHE A 287 -15.21 6.19 -16.53
N THR A 288 -14.12 5.78 -17.20
CA THR A 288 -13.94 4.41 -17.71
C THR A 288 -14.00 3.37 -16.58
N SER A 289 -13.33 3.66 -15.46
CA SER A 289 -13.31 2.76 -14.29
C SER A 289 -14.68 2.63 -13.63
N LEU A 290 -15.43 3.72 -13.53
CA LEU A 290 -16.80 3.76 -13.00
C LEU A 290 -17.75 2.98 -13.91
N TYR A 291 -17.75 3.26 -15.21
CA TYR A 291 -18.54 2.51 -16.19
C TYR A 291 -18.26 1.01 -16.10
N SER A 292 -16.98 0.64 -16.11
CA SER A 292 -16.55 -0.75 -15.98
C SER A 292 -16.87 -1.40 -14.62
N ALA A 293 -17.03 -0.61 -13.57
CA ALA A 293 -17.55 -1.08 -12.30
C ALA A 293 -19.04 -1.37 -12.41
N CYS A 294 -19.83 -0.45 -12.97
CA CYS A 294 -21.28 -0.59 -13.15
C CYS A 294 -21.68 -1.73 -14.08
N THR A 295 -21.03 -1.90 -15.24
CA THR A 295 -21.37 -2.98 -16.19
C THR A 295 -21.12 -4.38 -15.62
N ARG A 296 -20.25 -4.51 -14.62
CA ARG A 296 -19.99 -5.79 -13.94
C ARG A 296 -20.98 -6.09 -12.82
N LEU A 297 -21.89 -5.15 -12.52
CA LEU A 297 -22.94 -5.28 -11.51
C LEU A 297 -24.31 -5.58 -12.13
N SER A 298 -24.52 -5.20 -13.39
CA SER A 298 -25.71 -5.51 -14.21
C SER A 298 -25.61 -6.89 -14.82
#